data_AF-A0A0F9GA25-F1
#
_entry.id   AF-A0A0F9GA25-F1
#
_cell.length_a   1.000
_cell.length_b   1.000
_cell.length_c   1.000
_cell.angle_alpha   90.00
_cell.angle_beta   90.00
_cell.angle_gamma   90.00
#
_symmetry.space_group_name_H-M   'P 1'
#
loop_
_entity.id
_entity.type
_entity.pdbx_description
1 polymer ?
#
loop_
_entity_poly.entity_id
_entity_poly.type
_entity_poly.pdbx_seq_one_letter_code
_entity_poly.pdbx_strand_id
1 'polypeptide(L)' 'MKPERQLELWVKGESVHNDERGECCPDFSCCKPWLLAPEHERKTFLGADQRGDSKNERYKI' A
#
# COMPACT_ATOMS: atom_id res chain seq x y z
N MET A 1 -6.60 -7.79 10.45
CA MET A 1 -6.30 -8.26 9.08
C MET A 1 -4.80 -8.43 8.91
N LYS A 2 -4.33 -9.37 8.09
CA LYS A 2 -2.89 -9.51 7.76
C LYS A 2 -2.46 -8.45 6.72
N PRO A 3 -1.22 -7.94 6.76
CA PRO A 3 -0.73 -6.89 5.84
C PRO A 3 -0.82 -7.28 4.37
N GLU A 4 -0.51 -8.54 4.05
CA GLU A 4 -0.52 -9.03 2.67
C GLU A 4 -1.93 -8.99 2.10
N ARG A 5 -2.93 -9.32 2.93
CA ARG A 5 -4.34 -9.25 2.53
C ARG A 5 -4.80 -7.80 2.30
N GLN A 6 -4.36 -6.87 3.15
CA GLN A 6 -4.64 -5.45 2.96
C GLN A 6 -4.09 -4.95 1.62
N LEU A 7 -2.85 -5.35 1.31
CA LEU A 7 -2.17 -4.97 0.07
C LEU A 7 -2.86 -5.57 -1.17
N GLU A 8 -3.27 -6.84 -1.13
CA GLU A 8 -4.04 -7.48 -2.21
C GLU A 8 -5.35 -6.75 -2.53
N LEU A 9 -6.10 -6.34 -1.50
CA LEU A 9 -7.36 -5.61 -1.66
C LEU A 9 -7.10 -4.22 -2.25
N TRP A 10 -6.09 -3.52 -1.73
CA TRP A 10 -5.69 -2.21 -2.25
C TRP A 10 -5.32 -2.27 -3.74
N VAL A 11 -4.55 -3.27 -4.17
CA VAL A 11 -4.20 -3.43 -5.60
C VAL A 11 -5.46 -3.61 -6.47
N LYS A 12 -6.47 -4.32 -5.97
CA LYS A 12 -7.78 -4.48 -6.64
C LYS A 12 -8.65 -3.23 -6.60
N GLY A 13 -8.26 -2.19 -5.86
CA GLY A 13 -9.01 -0.94 -5.71
C GLY A 13 -9.96 -0.94 -4.52
N GLU A 14 -9.89 -1.95 -3.65
CA GLU A 14 -10.64 -2.04 -2.42
C GLU A 14 -9.74 -1.62 -1.26
N SER A 15 -9.68 -0.31 -0.99
CA SER A 15 -8.79 0.22 0.05
C SER A 15 -9.40 0.09 1.44
N VAL A 16 -8.80 -0.76 2.28
CA VAL A 16 -9.31 -1.09 3.62
C VAL A 16 -8.30 -0.72 4.70
N HIS A 17 -8.75 -0.04 5.77
CA HIS A 17 -7.92 0.25 6.95
C HIS A 17 -7.78 -1.02 7.80
N ASN A 18 -6.60 -1.29 8.32
CA ASN A 18 -6.38 -2.44 9.20
C ASN A 18 -6.56 -2.01 10.66
N ASP A 19 -7.81 -1.99 11.14
CA ASP A 19 -8.12 -1.52 12.51
C ASP A 19 -7.43 -2.34 13.61
N GLU A 20 -7.14 -3.62 13.37
CA GLU A 20 -6.41 -4.47 14.31
C GLU A 20 -4.97 -4.01 14.55
N ARG A 21 -4.34 -3.39 13.54
CA ARG A 21 -2.94 -2.91 13.62
C ARG A 21 -2.83 -1.38 13.56
N GLY A 22 -3.93 -0.67 13.32
CA GLY A 22 -3.96 0.77 13.08
C GLY A 22 -3.22 1.20 11.81
N GLU A 23 -3.16 0.33 10.78
CA GLU A 23 -2.36 0.56 9.57
C GLU A 23 -3.24 0.96 8.37
N CYS A 24 -2.80 1.99 7.65
CA CYS A 24 -3.43 2.42 6.40
C CYS A 24 -2.88 1.65 5.19
N CYS A 25 -3.61 1.72 4.07
CA CYS A 25 -3.06 1.39 2.76
C CYS A 25 -1.87 2.32 2.40
N PRO A 26 -0.99 1.92 1.48
CA PRO A 26 0.20 2.71 1.09
C PRO A 26 -0.08 4.16 0.66
N ASP A 27 -1.24 4.43 0.06
CA ASP A 27 -1.67 5.75 -0.41
C ASP A 27 -2.71 6.42 0.52
N PHE A 28 -3.00 5.82 1.69
CA PHE A 28 -4.00 6.27 2.67
C PHE A 28 -5.45 6.31 2.13
N SER A 29 -5.72 5.68 0.99
CA SER A 29 -7.04 5.74 0.35
C SER A 29 -8.15 5.04 1.14
N CYS A 30 -7.81 4.15 2.09
CA CYS A 30 -8.78 3.60 3.04
C CYS A 30 -9.46 4.66 3.92
N CYS A 31 -8.77 5.78 4.21
CA CYS A 31 -9.31 6.87 5.01
C CYS A 31 -9.68 8.08 4.14
N LYS A 32 -9.08 8.19 2.95
CA LYS A 32 -9.26 9.32 2.03
C LYS A 32 -9.44 8.77 0.60
N PRO A 33 -10.65 8.34 0.21
CA PRO A 33 -10.87 7.62 -1.05
C PRO A 33 -10.38 8.35 -2.31
N TRP A 34 -10.32 9.68 -2.30
CA TRP A 34 -9.79 10.50 -3.40
C TRP A 34 -8.26 10.41 -3.58
N LEU A 35 -7.54 9.79 -2.65
CA LEU A 35 -6.10 9.51 -2.77
C LEU A 35 -5.80 8.16 -3.43
N LEU A 36 -6.83 7.42 -3.87
CA LEU A 36 -6.64 6.12 -4.49
C LEU A 36 -5.73 6.22 -5.71
N ALA A 37 -4.55 5.62 -5.60
CA ALA A 37 -3.59 5.61 -6.68
C ALA A 37 -4.15 4.85 -7.90
N PRO A 38 -3.80 5.26 -9.14
CA PRO A 38 -4.13 4.54 -10.35
C PRO A 38 -3.67 3.08 -10.30
N GLU A 39 -4.43 2.18 -10.93
CA GLU A 39 -4.18 0.74 -10.87
C GLU A 39 -2.74 0.34 -11.25
N HIS A 40 -2.16 0.99 -12.26
CA HIS A 40 -0.80 0.71 -12.72
C HIS A 40 0.27 1.05 -11.67
N GLU A 41 0.08 2.12 -10.88
CA GLU A 41 0.98 2.48 -9.78
C GLU A 41 0.87 1.46 -8.64
N ARG A 42 -0.36 1.04 -8.30
CA ARG A 42 -0.58 0.02 -7.25
C ARG A 42 0.07 -1.31 -7.59
N LYS A 43 -0.08 -1.76 -8.85
CA LYS A 43 0.58 -2.97 -9.36
C LYS A 43 2.11 -2.84 -9.36
N THR A 44 2.63 -1.66 -9.70
CA THR A 44 4.08 -1.38 -9.67
C THR A 44 4.62 -1.44 -8.25
N PHE A 45 3.90 -0.86 -7.28
CA PHE A 45 4.26 -0.92 -5.86
C PHE A 45 4.35 -2.37 -5.36
N LEU A 46 3.33 -3.20 -5.61
CA LEU A 46 3.37 -4.62 -5.26
C LEU A 46 4.54 -5.35 -5.94
N GLY A 47 4.80 -5.05 -7.21
CA GLY A 47 5.92 -5.62 -7.95
C GLY A 47 7.29 -5.24 -7.41
N ALA A 48 7.43 -4.07 -6.77
CA ALA A 48 8.66 -3.65 -6.10
C ALA A 48 8.79 -4.31 -4.71
N ASP A 49 7.70 -4.39 -3.96
CA ASP A 49 7.64 -5.04 -2.64
C ASP A 49 8.05 -6.52 -2.72
N GLN A 50 7.52 -7.25 -3.70
CA GLN A 50 7.85 -8.67 -3.95
C GLN A 50 9.30 -8.91 -4.40
N ARG A 51 9.99 -7.88 -4.91
CA ARG A 51 11.38 -7.98 -5.35
C ARG A 51 12.38 -7.75 -4.21
N GLY A 52 11.93 -7.42 -3.01
CA GLY A 52 12.79 -7.32 -1.83
C GLY A 52 13.83 -6.20 -1.90
N ASP A 53 13.59 -5.15 -2.69
CA ASP A 53 14.44 -3.95 -2.71
C ASP A 53 14.20 -3.10 -1.45
N SER A 54 14.58 -3.67 -0.31
CA SER A 54 14.76 -2.97 0.96
C SER A 54 15.98 -2.05 0.86
N LYS A 55 15.88 -0.93 0.14
CA LYS A 55 16.87 0.16 0.27
C LYS A 55 16.20 1.51 0.39
N ASN A 56 15.84 1.80 1.63
CA ASN A 56 15.58 3.13 2.14
C ASN A 56 16.90 3.92 2.20
N GLU A 57 17.39 4.40 1.05
CA GLU A 57 18.51 5.36 0.95
C GLU A 57 18.02 6.67 0.34
N ARG A 58 16.97 7.27 0.91
CA ARG A 58 16.48 8.58 0.44
C ARG A 58 16.25 9.64 1.54
N TYR A 59 16.43 9.29 2.81
CA TYR A 59 16.36 10.23 3.92
C TYR A 59 17.64 10.17 4.77
N LYS A 60 18.76 10.59 4.18
CA LYS A 60 19.87 11.18 4.94
C LYS A 60 19.68 12.69 4.84
N ILE A 61 19.10 13.29 5.88
CA ILE A 61 19.16 14.74 6.13
C ILE A 61 20.28 14.95 7.15
#